data_AF-A0A438EJV8-F1
#
_entry.id   AF-A0A438EJV8-F1
#
_cell.length_a   1.000
_cell.length_b   1.000
_cell.length_c   1.000
_cell.angle_alpha   90.00
_cell.angle_beta   90.00
_cell.angle_gamma   90.00
#
_symmetry.space_group_name_H-M   'P 1'
#
loop_
_entity.id
_entity.type
_entity.pdbx_description
1 polymer ?
#
loop_
_entity_poly.entity_id
_entity_poly.type
_entity_poly.pdbx_seq_one_letter_code
_entity_poly.pdbx_strand_id
1 'polypeptide(L)'
;MEKNERIVRRVKRRKDSSFTMESKMFEFVFDERKGKPQFLIVEKKRGVSSWVRLGPESLGFFMEGLIHCIKDEKEGRWEKEWKDKGEIVFPNTRV
;
A
#
# COMPACT_ATOMS: atom_id res chain seq x y z
N MET A 1 9.12 -30.79 3.69
CA MET A 1 9.40 -29.46 3.13
C MET A 1 8.28 -28.97 2.18
N GLU A 2 7.66 -29.84 1.38
CA GLU A 2 6.62 -29.49 0.39
C GLU A 2 5.27 -28.98 0.97
N LYS A 3 4.91 -29.42 2.19
CA LYS A 3 3.64 -29.05 2.85
C LYS A 3 3.57 -27.56 3.18
N ASN A 4 4.70 -26.93 3.55
CA ASN A 4 4.77 -25.49 3.81
C ASN A 4 4.57 -24.68 2.54
N GLU A 5 5.19 -25.06 1.41
CA GLU A 5 4.98 -24.36 0.14
C GLU A 5 3.52 -24.41 -0.32
N ARG A 6 2.84 -25.54 -0.15
CA ARG A 6 1.41 -25.66 -0.50
C ARG A 6 0.52 -24.81 0.42
N ILE A 7 0.86 -24.68 1.70
CA ILE A 7 0.15 -23.80 2.64
C ILE A 7 0.38 -22.33 2.27
N VAL A 8 1.63 -21.92 2.01
CA VAL A 8 1.97 -20.56 1.58
C VAL A 8 1.26 -20.21 0.26
N ARG A 9 1.22 -21.14 -0.70
CA ARG A 9 0.48 -21.01 -1.97
C ARG A 9 -1.05 -21.01 -1.80
N ARG A 10 -1.59 -21.63 -0.74
CA ARG A 10 -3.03 -21.60 -0.40
C ARG A 10 -3.42 -20.31 0.32
N VAL A 11 -2.58 -19.83 1.24
CA VAL A 11 -2.74 -18.53 1.92
C VAL A 11 -2.64 -17.39 0.90
N LYS A 12 -1.67 -17.45 -0.04
CA LYS A 12 -1.56 -16.52 -1.18
C LYS A 12 -2.78 -16.50 -2.11
N ARG A 13 -3.57 -17.59 -2.16
CA ARG A 13 -4.74 -17.73 -3.05
C ARG A 13 -6.08 -17.44 -2.39
N ARG A 14 -6.14 -17.21 -1.08
CA ARG A 14 -7.40 -17.20 -0.30
C ARG A 14 -7.65 -15.94 0.54
N LYS A 15 -6.82 -14.91 0.41
CA LYS A 15 -7.20 -13.59 0.92
C LYS A 15 -7.43 -12.73 -0.29
N ASP A 16 -8.70 -12.57 -0.66
CA ASP A 16 -9.14 -11.51 -1.57
C ASP A 16 -8.54 -10.22 -1.02
N SER A 17 -7.45 -9.77 -1.62
CA SER A 17 -6.75 -8.54 -1.24
C SER A 17 -7.41 -7.35 -1.91
N SER A 18 -8.70 -7.50 -2.21
CA SER A 18 -9.51 -6.57 -2.95
C SER A 18 -10.72 -6.16 -2.13
N PHE A 19 -11.06 -4.89 -2.16
CA PHE A 19 -12.26 -4.38 -1.54
C PHE A 19 -12.91 -3.36 -2.48
N THR A 20 -14.23 -3.17 -2.31
CA THR A 20 -14.97 -2.16 -3.06
C THR A 20 -15.29 -1.01 -2.13
N MET A 21 -15.03 0.22 -2.56
CA MET A 21 -15.44 1.44 -1.89
C MET A 21 -16.25 2.27 -2.89
N GLU A 22 -17.52 2.50 -2.57
CA GLU A 22 -18.48 3.15 -3.47
C GLU A 22 -18.56 2.47 -4.86
N SER A 23 -17.99 3.11 -5.87
CA SER A 23 -17.99 2.68 -7.28
C SER A 23 -16.60 2.24 -7.76
N LYS A 24 -15.65 2.08 -6.83
CA LYS A 24 -14.24 1.76 -7.09
C LYS A 24 -13.90 0.42 -6.48
N MET A 25 -13.15 -0.40 -7.22
CA MET A 25 -12.54 -1.62 -6.71
C MET A 25 -11.06 -1.37 -6.49
N PHE A 26 -10.56 -1.68 -5.30
CA PHE A 26 -9.16 -1.62 -4.97
C PHE A 26 -8.63 -3.05 -4.89
N GLU A 27 -7.46 -3.30 -5.46
CA GLU A 27 -6.76 -4.58 -5.40
C GLU A 27 -5.33 -4.37 -4.91
N PHE A 28 -4.89 -5.20 -3.98
CA PHE A 28 -3.54 -5.17 -3.44
C PHE A 28 -2.74 -6.35 -3.96
N VAL A 29 -1.71 -6.05 -4.75
CA VAL A 29 -0.88 -7.05 -5.43
C VAL A 29 0.53 -7.01 -4.85
N PHE A 30 1.05 -8.19 -4.51
CA PHE A 30 2.45 -8.37 -4.15
C PHE A 30 3.23 -8.83 -5.39
N ASP A 31 4.25 -8.08 -5.77
CA ASP A 31 5.12 -8.34 -6.92
C ASP A 31 6.58 -8.42 -6.46
N GLU A 32 7.41 -9.18 -7.17
CA GLU A 32 8.85 -9.26 -6.90
C GLU A 32 9.61 -8.90 -8.18
N ARG A 33 10.34 -7.78 -8.15
CA ARG A 33 11.10 -7.30 -9.32
C ARG A 33 12.56 -7.17 -9.00
N LYS A 34 13.41 -7.83 -9.81
CA LYS A 34 14.87 -7.83 -9.64
C LYS A 34 15.31 -8.25 -8.23
N GLY A 35 14.60 -9.22 -7.63
CA GLY A 35 14.84 -9.71 -6.26
C GLY A 35 14.44 -8.73 -5.15
N LYS A 36 13.69 -7.67 -5.47
CA LYS A 36 13.16 -6.72 -4.48
C LYS A 36 11.64 -6.86 -4.38
N PRO A 37 11.08 -7.09 -3.18
CA PRO A 37 9.65 -7.14 -2.97
C PRO A 37 9.03 -5.75 -3.19
N GLN A 38 7.89 -5.71 -3.85
CA GLN A 38 7.11 -4.52 -4.13
C GLN A 38 5.63 -4.77 -3.93
N PHE A 39 4.93 -3.71 -3.57
CA PHE A 39 3.49 -3.72 -3.36
C PHE A 39 2.85 -2.78 -4.36
N LEU A 40 1.76 -3.22 -4.98
CA LEU A 40 1.01 -2.47 -5.98
C LEU A 40 -0.42 -2.35 -5.49
N ILE A 41 -0.91 -1.13 -5.36
CA ILE A 41 -2.31 -0.84 -5.09
C ILE A 41 -2.92 -0.42 -6.42
N VAL A 42 -3.93 -1.15 -6.88
CA VAL A 42 -4.65 -0.86 -8.13
C VAL A 42 -6.05 -0.40 -7.79
N GLU A 43 -6.45 0.76 -8.29
CA GLU A 43 -7.83 1.24 -8.27
C GLU A 43 -8.46 1.03 -9.64
N LYS A 44 -9.65 0.44 -9.69
CA LYS A 44 -10.43 0.20 -10.91
C LYS A 44 -11.79 0.90 -10.80
N LYS A 45 -12.15 1.65 -11.84
CA LYS A 45 -13.47 2.29 -11.98
C LYS A 45 -13.83 2.48 -13.45
N ARG A 46 -15.03 2.04 -13.84
CA ARG A 46 -15.60 2.26 -15.20
C ARG A 46 -14.65 1.88 -16.35
N GLY A 47 -13.92 0.77 -16.20
CA GLY A 47 -12.97 0.29 -17.21
C GLY A 47 -11.60 0.99 -17.21
N VAL A 48 -11.38 1.97 -16.34
CA VAL A 48 -10.08 2.63 -16.14
C VAL A 48 -9.40 2.05 -14.89
N SER A 49 -8.08 1.90 -14.96
CA SER A 49 -7.25 1.50 -13.82
C SER A 49 -6.19 2.56 -13.53
N SER A 50 -6.06 2.95 -12.26
CA SER A 50 -4.95 3.72 -11.72
C SER A 50 -4.17 2.87 -10.72
N TRP A 51 -2.89 3.15 -10.50
CA TRP A 51 -2.09 2.38 -9.56
C TRP A 51 -0.96 3.18 -8.93
N VAL A 52 -0.54 2.75 -7.74
CA VAL A 52 0.67 3.22 -7.07
C VAL A 52 1.52 2.03 -6.66
N ARG A 53 2.85 2.21 -6.72
CA ARG A 53 3.84 1.20 -6.32
C ARG A 53 4.55 1.65 -5.07
N LEU A 54 4.67 0.73 -4.12
CA LEU A 54 5.31 0.93 -2.83
C LEU A 54 6.43 -0.09 -2.67
N GLY A 55 7.61 0.39 -2.28
CA GLY A 55 8.64 -0.45 -1.70
C GLY A 55 8.30 -0.87 -0.27
N PRO A 56 9.09 -1.77 0.33
CA PRO A 56 8.84 -2.30 1.68
C PRO A 56 8.76 -1.21 2.76
N GLU A 57 9.67 -0.24 2.72
CA GLU A 57 9.69 0.89 3.67
C GLU A 57 8.46 1.78 3.51
N SER A 58 8.13 2.15 2.26
CA SER A 58 6.95 2.99 1.96
C SER A 58 5.61 2.31 2.30
N LEU A 59 5.54 0.98 2.31
CA LEU A 59 4.33 0.27 2.73
C LEU A 59 4.03 0.52 4.21
N GLY A 60 5.06 0.52 5.07
CA GLY A 60 4.88 0.79 6.49
C GLY A 60 4.28 2.19 6.73
N PHE A 61 4.87 3.20 6.09
CA PHE A 61 4.37 4.58 6.18
C PHE A 61 2.95 4.74 5.62
N PHE A 62 2.62 4.07 4.52
CA PHE A 62 1.28 4.09 3.95
C PHE A 62 0.24 3.52 4.93
N MET A 63 0.52 2.38 5.56
CA MET A 63 -0.40 1.75 6.52
C MET A 63 -0.59 2.60 7.77
N GLU A 64 0.47 3.23 8.27
CA GLU A 64 0.41 4.12 9.43
C GLU A 64 -0.45 5.35 9.15
N GLY A 65 -0.25 6.01 7.99
CA GLY A 65 -1.09 7.12 7.55
C GLY A 65 -2.55 6.70 7.38
N LEU A 66 -2.81 5.52 6.80
CA LEU A 66 -4.16 5.00 6.64
C LEU A 66 -4.87 4.74 7.98
N ILE A 67 -4.17 4.13 8.95
CA ILE A 67 -4.72 3.92 10.30
C ILE A 67 -5.07 5.25 10.95
N HIS A 68 -4.21 6.26 10.79
CA HIS A 68 -4.45 7.59 11.33
C HIS A 68 -5.66 8.25 10.66
N CYS A 69 -5.80 8.16 9.33
CA CYS A 69 -6.99 8.65 8.62
C CYS A 69 -8.29 7.97 9.08
N ILE A 70 -8.25 6.67 9.42
CA ILE A 70 -9.43 5.93 9.88
C ILE A 70 -9.81 6.31 11.31
N LYS A 71 -8.82 6.56 12.17
CA LYS A 71 -9.05 6.82 13.60
C LYS A 71 -9.64 8.19 13.90
N ASP A 72 -9.66 9.10 12.92
CA ASP A 72 -10.16 10.48 13.06
C ASP A 72 -9.66 11.13 14.38
N GLU A 73 -8.40 10.83 14.74
CA GLU A 73 -7.76 11.43 15.90
C GLU A 73 -7.60 12.91 15.56
N LYS A 74 -8.31 13.74 16.30
CA LYS A 74 -8.37 15.22 16.20
C LYS A 74 -7.00 15.91 16.45
N GLU A 75 -5.91 15.18 16.31
CA GLU A 75 -4.55 15.61 16.66
C GLU A 75 -3.79 16.01 15.40
N GLY A 76 -4.09 17.21 14.89
CA GLY A 76 -3.18 17.96 14.05
C GLY A 76 -2.83 17.35 12.69
N ARG A 77 -2.04 18.10 11.92
CA ARG A 77 -1.55 17.69 10.60
C ARG A 77 -0.56 16.54 10.81
N TRP A 78 -0.89 15.32 10.37
CA TRP A 78 0.08 14.21 10.38
C TRP A 78 1.19 14.49 9.38
N GLU A 79 2.31 14.99 9.89
CA GLU A 79 3.53 15.22 9.12
C GLU A 79 4.59 14.21 9.56
N LYS A 80 4.78 13.17 8.76
CA LYS A 80 6.03 12.41 8.82
C LYS A 80 7.03 13.04 7.88
N GLU A 81 8.11 13.54 8.46
CA GLU A 81 9.24 14.12 7.77
C GLU A 81 9.82 13.09 6.78
N TRP A 82 9.66 13.33 5.49
CA TRP A 82 10.21 12.45 4.45
C TRP A 82 11.72 12.63 4.44
N LYS A 83 12.49 11.59 4.76
CA LYS A 83 13.96 11.64 4.71
C LYS A 83 14.45 10.78 3.55
N ASP A 84 14.93 11.41 2.47
CA ASP A 84 15.67 10.70 1.43
C ASP A 84 17.16 10.87 1.70
N LYS A 85 17.88 9.76 1.92
CA LYS A 85 19.34 9.75 2.20
C LYS A 85 19.80 10.67 3.33
N GLY A 86 18.94 10.94 4.32
CA GLY A 86 19.25 11.82 5.46
C GLY A 86 18.88 13.29 5.26
N GLU A 87 18.40 13.66 4.07
CA GLU A 87 17.86 15.00 3.81
C GLU A 87 16.33 14.99 3.93
N ILE A 88 15.84 15.99 4.67
CA ILE A 88 14.40 16.20 4.86
C ILE A 88 13.83 16.79 3.57
N VAL A 89 13.00 16.03 2.88
CA VAL A 89 12.26 16.47 1.70
C VAL A 89 10.84 16.81 2.14
N PHE A 90 10.53 18.10 2.20
CA PHE A 90 9.14 18.53 2.36
C PHE A 90 8.43 18.41 1.00
N PRO A 91 7.42 17.53 0.83
CA PRO A 91 6.59 17.57 -0.36
C PRO A 91 5.76 18.86 -0.29
N ASN A 92 6.26 19.89 -0.95
CA ASN A 92 5.62 21.19 -1.01
C ASN A 92 4.43 21.12 -1.98
N THR A 93 3.36 20.45 -1.56
CA THR A 93 2.10 20.44 -2.31
C THR A 93 1.15 21.40 -1.61
N ARG A 94 1.07 22.63 -2.14
CA ARG A 94 -0.10 23.48 -1.94
C ARG A 94 -1.26 22.79 -2.64
N VAL A 95 -2.25 22.34 -1.87
CA VAL A 95 -3.62 22.13 -2.36
C VAL A 95 -4.31 23.47 -2.52
#